data_AF-A0A117SMW9-F1
#
_entry.id   AF-A0A117SMW9-F1
#
_cell.length_a   1.000
_cell.length_b   1.000
_cell.length_c   1.000
_cell.angle_alpha   90.00
_cell.angle_beta   90.00
_cell.angle_gamma   90.00
#
_symmetry.space_group_name_H-M   'P 1'
#
loop_
_entity.id
_entity.type
_entity.pdbx_description
1 polymer ?
#
loop_
_entity_poly.entity_id
_entity_poly.type
_entity_poly.pdbx_seq_one_letter_code
_entity_poly.pdbx_strand_id
1 'polypeptide(L)'
;MSEVDRRIYELHRKIMNEFMGGKCYDIDESFVIDCIENVFTNAGLSIKDITLFDIDGNIVNSINDARYVRVVAEGKGVGGDQIFTLALIRIRNSYRVLYLQSAVRES
;
A
#
# COMPACT_ATOMS: atom_id res chain seq x y z
N MET A 1 25.98 -1.28 2.38
CA MET A 1 24.63 -0.98 1.85
C MET A 1 24.83 -0.26 0.53
N SER A 2 24.31 -0.80 -0.56
CA SER A 2 24.43 -0.18 -1.89
C SER A 2 23.60 1.11 -1.96
N GLU A 3 23.88 1.98 -2.92
CA GLU A 3 23.05 3.18 -3.15
C GLU A 3 21.60 2.81 -3.48
N VAL A 4 21.40 1.69 -4.18
CA VAL A 4 20.07 1.15 -4.51
C VAL A 4 19.34 0.70 -3.25
N ASP A 5 20.00 -0.05 -2.37
CA ASP A 5 19.43 -0.51 -1.08
C ASP A 5 18.97 0.69 -0.24
N ARG A 6 19.76 1.77 -0.23
CA ARG A 6 19.42 3.00 0.47
C ARG A 6 18.18 3.67 -0.11
N ARG A 7 18.08 3.77 -1.44
CA ARG A 7 16.93 4.37 -2.12
C ARG A 7 15.65 3.56 -1.88
N ILE A 8 15.73 2.23 -1.93
CA ILE A 8 14.62 1.32 -1.60
C ILE A 8 14.17 1.56 -0.15
N TYR A 9 15.12 1.58 0.79
CA TYR A 9 14.81 1.82 2.20
C TYR A 9 14.12 3.19 2.42
N GLU A 10 14.67 4.26 1.83
CA GLU A 10 14.10 5.62 1.95
C GLU A 10 12.68 5.69 1.35
N LEU A 11 12.45 5.03 0.22
CA LEU A 11 11.13 4.92 -0.41
C LEU A 11 10.13 4.18 0.48
N HIS A 12 10.49 2.99 0.97
CA HIS A 12 9.61 2.18 1.82
C HIS A 12 9.28 2.92 3.12
N ARG A 13 10.27 3.60 3.71
CA ARG A 13 10.08 4.45 4.88
C ARG A 13 9.16 5.63 4.59
N LYS A 14 9.27 6.27 3.41
CA LYS A 14 8.36 7.35 3.00
C LYS A 14 6.92 6.87 2.95
N ILE A 15 6.65 5.77 2.24
CA ILE A 15 5.30 5.18 2.14
C ILE A 15 4.75 4.80 3.52
N MET A 16 5.56 4.15 4.36
CA MET A 16 5.19 3.82 5.73
C MET A 16 4.77 5.08 6.51
N ASN A 17 5.54 6.16 6.42
CA ASN A 17 5.25 7.39 7.14
C ASN A 17 3.96 8.09 6.66
N GLU A 18 3.60 7.99 5.39
CA GLU A 18 2.33 8.53 4.88
C GLU A 18 1.14 7.85 5.58
N PHE A 19 1.07 6.53 5.53
CA PHE A 19 -0.03 5.78 6.14
C PHE A 19 -0.02 5.87 7.68
N MET A 20 1.15 5.74 8.31
CA MET A 20 1.27 5.89 9.77
C MET A 20 0.99 7.33 10.24
N GLY A 21 1.19 8.32 9.38
CA GLY A 21 0.88 9.73 9.62
C GLY A 21 -0.61 10.08 9.49
N GLY A 22 -1.47 9.09 9.24
CA GLY A 22 -2.92 9.29 9.15
C GLY A 22 -3.44 9.53 7.73
N LYS A 23 -2.62 9.32 6.70
CA LYS A 23 -3.11 9.36 5.32
C LYS A 23 -4.11 8.21 5.08
N CYS A 24 -5.18 8.51 4.36
CA CYS A 24 -6.28 7.56 4.10
C CYS A 24 -7.02 7.10 5.37
N TYR A 25 -7.17 8.01 6.35
CA TYR A 25 -8.00 7.78 7.53
C TYR A 25 -9.37 8.41 7.37
N ASP A 26 -10.36 7.74 7.95
CA ASP A 26 -11.74 8.19 8.04
C ASP A 26 -12.34 8.51 6.66
N ILE A 27 -11.96 7.70 5.66
CA ILE A 27 -12.43 7.82 4.28
C ILE A 27 -13.60 6.88 4.00
N ASP A 28 -14.45 7.25 3.06
CA ASP A 28 -15.53 6.40 2.57
C ASP A 28 -14.96 5.21 1.77
N GLU A 29 -15.72 4.11 1.75
CA GLU A 29 -15.39 2.89 1.00
C GLU A 29 -14.98 3.17 -0.45
N SER A 30 -15.75 4.03 -1.12
CA SER A 30 -15.56 4.36 -2.54
C SER A 30 -14.23 5.07 -2.84
N PHE A 31 -13.59 5.67 -1.84
CA PHE A 31 -12.33 6.41 -2.00
C PHE A 31 -11.10 5.66 -1.47
N VAL A 32 -11.25 4.44 -0.96
CA VAL A 32 -10.13 3.68 -0.37
C VAL A 32 -9.04 3.40 -1.40
N ILE A 33 -9.42 2.84 -2.55
CA ILE A 33 -8.46 2.52 -3.62
C ILE A 33 -7.81 3.79 -4.15
N ASP A 34 -8.60 4.80 -4.51
CA ASP A 34 -8.10 6.09 -4.99
C ASP A 34 -7.10 6.73 -4.01
N CYS A 35 -7.39 6.67 -2.70
CA CYS A 35 -6.48 7.22 -1.70
C CYS A 35 -5.14 6.45 -1.66
N ILE A 36 -5.20 5.12 -1.68
CA ILE A 36 -4.01 4.26 -1.77
C ILE A 36 -3.21 4.62 -3.02
N GLU A 37 -3.84 4.62 -4.19
CA GLU A 37 -3.18 4.91 -5.46
C GLU A 37 -2.48 6.27 -5.46
N ASN A 38 -3.14 7.29 -4.89
CA ASN A 38 -2.59 8.63 -4.75
C ASN A 38 -1.34 8.65 -3.85
N VAL A 39 -1.26 7.84 -2.79
CA VAL A 39 -0.05 7.77 -1.95
C VAL A 39 1.15 7.24 -2.75
N PHE A 40 0.95 6.15 -3.49
CA PHE A 40 2.01 5.52 -4.27
C PHE A 40 2.46 6.39 -5.44
N THR A 41 1.53 6.97 -6.19
CA THR A 41 1.86 7.85 -7.33
C THR A 41 2.57 9.12 -6.89
N ASN A 42 2.16 9.76 -5.79
CA ASN A 42 2.86 10.90 -5.19
C ASN A 42 4.26 10.55 -4.64
N ALA A 43 4.51 9.26 -4.36
CA ALA A 43 5.83 8.77 -4.02
C ALA A 43 6.72 8.47 -5.24
N GLY A 44 6.19 8.63 -6.46
CA GLY A 44 6.90 8.35 -7.72
C GLY A 44 6.83 6.89 -8.14
N LEU A 45 5.86 6.12 -7.61
CA LEU A 45 5.64 4.73 -7.95
C LEU A 45 4.49 4.56 -8.94
N SER A 46 4.68 3.67 -9.91
CA SER A 46 3.65 3.21 -10.83
C SER A 46 3.07 1.90 -10.29
N ILE A 47 1.75 1.83 -10.15
CA ILE A 47 1.08 0.66 -9.59
C ILE A 47 0.85 -0.36 -10.70
N LYS A 48 1.18 -1.62 -10.42
CA LYS A 48 0.95 -2.77 -11.31
C LYS A 48 -0.30 -3.54 -10.94
N ASP A 49 -0.52 -3.73 -9.64
CA ASP A 49 -1.60 -4.57 -9.12
C ASP A 49 -2.02 -4.08 -7.73
N ILE A 50 -3.33 -4.13 -7.49
CA ILE A 50 -3.92 -3.96 -6.16
C ILE A 50 -4.86 -5.14 -5.94
N THR A 51 -4.54 -5.95 -4.94
CA THR A 51 -5.35 -7.12 -4.57
C THR A 51 -5.90 -6.96 -3.16
N LEU A 52 -7.19 -7.26 -3.00
CA LEU A 52 -7.87 -7.24 -1.70
C LEU A 52 -7.94 -8.65 -1.12
N PHE A 53 -7.73 -8.76 0.19
CA PHE A 53 -7.81 -10.01 0.91
C PHE A 53 -8.72 -9.92 2.13
N ASP A 54 -9.45 -10.98 2.43
CA ASP A 54 -10.15 -11.16 3.72
C ASP A 54 -9.16 -11.48 4.87
N ILE A 55 -9.67 -11.77 6.06
CA ILE A 55 -8.83 -12.08 7.24
C ILE A 55 -8.07 -13.41 7.12
N ASP A 56 -8.60 -14.34 6.32
CA ASP A 56 -8.05 -15.69 6.13
C ASP A 56 -7.04 -15.72 4.96
N GLY A 57 -6.91 -14.61 4.23
CA GLY A 57 -5.98 -14.47 3.11
C GLY A 57 -6.58 -14.88 1.76
N ASN A 58 -7.90 -15.00 1.63
CA ASN A 58 -8.56 -15.22 0.34
C ASN A 58 -8.77 -13.91 -0.41
N ILE A 59 -8.67 -13.96 -1.73
CA ILE A 59 -8.93 -12.78 -2.59
C ILE A 59 -10.42 -12.44 -2.56
N VAL A 60 -10.72 -11.17 -2.36
CA VAL A 60 -12.08 -10.62 -2.40
C VAL A 60 -12.17 -9.48 -3.42
N ASN A 61 -13.38 -9.13 -3.83
CA ASN A 61 -13.62 -8.12 -4.86
C ASN A 61 -14.23 -6.81 -4.32
N SER A 62 -14.43 -6.70 -3.00
CA SER A 62 -15.04 -5.53 -2.35
C SER A 62 -14.20 -5.05 -1.17
N ILE A 63 -14.21 -3.75 -0.90
CA ILE A 63 -13.54 -3.15 0.26
C ILE A 63 -14.23 -3.56 1.57
N ASN A 64 -15.55 -3.72 1.56
CA ASN A 64 -16.32 -4.22 2.70
C ASN A 64 -15.84 -5.58 3.22
N ASP A 65 -15.50 -6.49 2.31
CA ASP A 65 -15.08 -7.85 2.65
C ASP A 65 -13.57 -7.93 2.94
N ALA A 66 -12.81 -6.88 2.59
CA ALA A 66 -11.37 -6.86 2.73
C ALA A 66 -10.90 -6.48 4.14
N ARG A 67 -9.77 -7.07 4.55
CA ARG A 67 -8.99 -6.73 5.75
C ARG A 67 -7.56 -6.34 5.42
N TYR A 68 -7.06 -6.79 4.27
CA TYR A 68 -5.74 -6.41 3.78
C TYR A 68 -5.79 -5.97 2.32
N VAL A 69 -4.88 -5.07 1.96
CA VAL A 69 -4.62 -4.67 0.58
C VAL A 69 -3.16 -4.98 0.29
N ARG A 70 -2.91 -5.72 -0.78
CA ARG A 70 -1.57 -5.86 -1.35
C ARG A 70 -1.47 -4.90 -2.53
N VAL A 71 -0.45 -4.05 -2.51
CA VAL A 71 -0.08 -3.19 -3.64
C VAL A 71 1.25 -3.67 -4.19
N VAL A 72 1.29 -3.93 -5.50
CA VAL A 72 2.53 -4.17 -6.24
C VAL A 72 2.79 -2.95 -7.09
N ALA A 73 3.96 -2.33 -6.92
CA ALA A 73 4.34 -1.12 -7.64
C ALA A 73 5.79 -1.18 -8.12
N GLU A 74 6.12 -0.34 -9.08
CA GLU A 74 7.48 -0.16 -9.60
C GLU A 74 7.89 1.32 -9.52
N GLY A 75 9.17 1.57 -9.29
CA GLY A 75 9.73 2.92 -9.24
C GLY A 75 10.92 3.07 -10.17
N LYS A 76 11.04 4.23 -10.82
CA LYS A 76 12.23 4.51 -11.64
C LYS A 76 13.46 4.60 -10.73
N GLY A 77 14.47 3.78 -11.01
CA GLY A 77 15.75 3.80 -10.28
C GLY A 77 15.76 3.05 -8.94
N VAL A 78 14.66 2.36 -8.60
CA VAL A 78 14.61 1.31 -7.56
C VAL A 78 14.25 0.01 -8.28
N GLY A 79 15.20 -0.92 -8.37
CA GLY A 79 15.01 -2.17 -9.12
C GLY A 79 13.97 -3.09 -8.47
N GLY A 80 13.33 -3.93 -9.28
CA GLY A 80 12.37 -4.93 -8.80
C GLY A 80 10.96 -4.39 -8.49
N ASP A 81 10.05 -5.33 -8.23
CA ASP A 81 8.70 -4.99 -7.77
C ASP A 81 8.74 -4.66 -6.28
N GLN A 82 8.15 -3.53 -5.93
CA GLN A 82 7.97 -3.08 -4.56
C GLN A 82 6.58 -3.54 -4.10
N ILE A 83 6.53 -4.40 -3.10
CA ILE A 83 5.30 -5.03 -2.62
C ILE A 83 4.98 -4.47 -1.24
N PHE A 84 3.76 -3.97 -1.06
CA PHE A 84 3.28 -3.40 0.19
C PHE A 84 2.02 -4.13 0.64
N THR A 85 1.95 -4.45 1.93
CA THR A 85 0.72 -4.95 2.57
C THR A 85 0.21 -3.89 3.53
N LEU A 86 -1.05 -3.52 3.36
CA LEU A 86 -1.75 -2.54 4.16
C LEU A 86 -2.93 -3.21 4.86
N ALA A 87 -3.23 -2.82 6.10
CA ALA A 87 -4.46 -3.21 6.78
C ALA A 87 -5.59 -2.26 6.42
N LEU A 88 -6.79 -2.79 6.22
CA LEU A 88 -8.04 -2.06 6.13
C LEU A 88 -8.82 -2.23 7.43
N ILE A 89 -8.99 -1.15 8.17
CA ILE A 89 -9.79 -1.13 9.38
C ILE A 89 -11.07 -0.34 9.12
N ARG A 90 -12.20 -1.02 9.22
CA ARG A 90 -13.51 -0.37 9.21
C ARG A 90 -13.85 0.17 10.60
N ILE A 91 -14.17 1.46 10.67
CA ILE A 91 -14.66 2.12 11.89
C ILE A 91 -16.02 2.73 11.56
N ARG A 92 -17.09 2.08 12.00
CA ARG A 92 -18.48 2.45 11.65
C ARG A 92 -18.67 2.46 10.12
N ASN A 93 -18.76 3.64 9.52
CA ASN A 93 -19.01 3.88 8.10
C ASN A 93 -17.78 4.41 7.36
N SER A 94 -16.62 4.47 8.00
CA SER A 94 -15.38 4.91 7.39
C SER A 94 -14.30 3.83 7.48
N TYR A 95 -13.25 4.00 6.68
CA TYR A 95 -12.10 3.13 6.59
C TYR A 95 -10.83 3.88 6.99
N ARG A 96 -9.90 3.14 7.57
CA ARG A 96 -8.51 3.56 7.79
C ARG A 96 -7.58 2.55 7.15
N VAL A 97 -6.61 3.06 6.40
CA VAL A 97 -5.55 2.25 5.78
C VAL A 97 -4.28 2.38 6.61
N LEU A 98 -3.74 1.26 7.09
CA LEU A 98 -2.52 1.23 7.89
C LEU A 98 -1.42 0.46 7.18
N TYR A 99 -0.18 0.92 7.32
CA TYR A 99 0.97 0.15 6.86
C TYR A 99 1.18 -1.09 7.75
N LEU A 100 1.40 -2.26 7.16
CA LEU A 100 1.79 -3.48 7.89
C LEU A 100 3.23 -3.89 7.58
N GLN A 101 3.52 -4.14 6.31
CA GLN A 101 4.82 -4.63 5.87
C GLN A 101 5.08 -4.28 4.41
N SER A 102 6.34 -4.41 4.01
CA SER A 102 6.74 -4.30 2.63
C SER A 102 7.89 -5.26 2.31
N ALA A 103 8.04 -5.60 1.04
CA ALA A 103 9.06 -6.47 0.51
C ALA A 103 9.48 -6.00 -0.89
N VAL A 104 10.65 -6.44 -1.34
CA VAL A 104 11.12 -6.24 -2.70
C VAL A 104 11.23 -7.61 -3.36
N ARG A 105 10.68 -7.72 -4.57
CA ARG A 105 10.93 -8.87 -5.44
C ARG A 105 11.90 -8.44 -6.53
N GLU A 106 13.13 -8.89 -6.42
CA GLU A 106 14.15 -8.68 -7.45
C GLU A 106 13.73 -9.32 -8.78
N SER A 107 14.12 -8.69 -9.88
CA SER A 107 13.86 -9.15 -11.24
C SER A 107 14.93 -10.12 -11.71
#